data_AF-A0A6L3EGW2-F1
#
_entry.id   AF-A0A6L3EGW2-F1
#
_cell.length_a   1.000
_cell.length_b   1.000
_cell.length_c   1.000
_cell.angle_alpha   90.00
_cell.angle_beta   90.00
_cell.angle_gamma   90.00
#
_symmetry.space_group_name_H-M   'P 1'
#
loop_
_entity.id
_entity.type
_entity.pdbx_description
1 polymer ?
#
loop_
_entity_poly.entity_id
_entity_poly.type
_entity_poly.pdbx_seq_one_letter_code
_entity_poly.pdbx_strand_id
1 'polypeptide(L)'
;TVEMRISLVDGMAKCVYGGSVENTDLNDDFDYVMHATTERWLQMGAGDYGPMRAMMFGRLKFDGPKWEAMKNMGPFENFLLLVGAVESDASACP
;
A
#
# COMPACT_ATOMS: atom_id res chain seq x y z
N THR A 1 3.19 11.79 9.28
CA THR A 1 3.53 10.77 8.27
C THR A 1 4.51 9.81 8.89
N VAL A 2 4.29 8.52 8.74
CA VAL A 2 5.17 7.46 9.26
C VAL A 2 5.71 6.70 8.05
N GLU A 3 7.01 6.41 8.06
CA GLU A 3 7.63 5.50 7.10
C GLU A 3 7.74 4.10 7.73
N MET A 4 7.42 3.07 6.95
CA MET A 4 7.61 1.68 7.32
C MET A 4 8.37 0.96 6.22
N ARG A 5 9.42 0.21 6.59
CA ARG A 5 10.16 -0.66 5.66
C ARG A 5 9.98 -2.11 6.06
N ILE A 6 9.52 -2.92 5.11
CA ILE A 6 9.37 -4.37 5.27
C ILE A 6 10.44 -5.04 4.40
N SER A 7 11.14 -6.02 4.95
CA SER A 7 12.18 -6.77 4.23
C SER A 7 12.10 -8.25 4.56
N LEU A 8 12.63 -9.08 3.65
CA LEU A 8 12.72 -10.52 3.87
C LEU A 8 13.87 -10.81 4.86
N VAL A 9 13.53 -11.32 6.04
CA VAL A 9 14.48 -11.70 7.09
C VAL A 9 14.09 -13.08 7.61
N ASP A 10 15.00 -14.05 7.51
CA ASP A 10 14.79 -15.45 7.91
C ASP A 10 13.57 -16.11 7.23
N GLY A 11 13.32 -15.77 5.96
CA GLY A 11 12.16 -16.29 5.21
C GLY A 11 10.82 -15.64 5.58
N MET A 12 10.81 -14.61 6.42
CA MET A 12 9.61 -13.87 6.82
C MET A 12 9.67 -12.42 6.36
N ALA A 13 8.53 -11.85 5.99
CA ALA A 13 8.39 -10.40 5.82
C ALA A 13 8.41 -9.73 7.20
N LYS A 14 9.53 -9.08 7.57
CA LYS A 14 9.67 -8.36 8.84
C LYS A 14 9.68 -6.85 8.61
N CYS A 15 8.95 -6.12 9.46
CA CYS A 15 9.14 -4.67 9.60
C CYS A 15 10.54 -4.43 10.18
N VAL A 16 11.44 -3.87 9.37
CA VAL A 16 12.82 -3.56 9.76
C VAL A 16 13.00 -2.09 10.13
N TYR A 17 11.98 -1.26 9.85
CA TYR A 17 11.92 0.14 10.23
C TYR A 17 10.47 0.60 10.36
N GLY A 18 10.17 1.37 11.40
CA GLY A 18 8.92 2.10 11.57
C GLY A 18 9.20 3.38 12.35
N GLY A 19 8.95 4.54 11.75
CA GLY A 19 9.32 5.81 12.38
C GLY A 19 9.10 7.05 11.52
N SER A 20 9.89 8.07 11.80
CA SER A 20 9.93 9.31 11.02
C SER A 20 10.25 9.02 9.55
N VAL A 21 9.83 9.88 8.63
CA VAL A 21 10.19 9.73 7.21
C VAL A 21 11.69 9.94 7.06
N GLU A 22 12.41 8.96 6.51
CA GLU A 22 13.84 9.02 6.18
C GLU A 22 14.06 9.18 4.68
N ASN A 23 13.15 8.65 3.84
CA ASN A 23 13.21 8.76 2.39
C ASN A 23 12.17 9.78 1.90
N THR A 24 12.61 11.02 1.67
CA THR A 24 11.73 12.10 1.19
C THR A 24 11.57 12.12 -0.32
N ASP A 25 12.52 11.53 -1.03
CA ASP A 25 12.59 11.57 -2.49
C ASP A 25 12.25 10.18 -3.04
N LEU A 26 11.37 10.13 -4.04
CA LEU A 26 11.07 8.92 -4.79
C LEU A 26 12.22 8.66 -5.76
N ASN A 27 12.73 7.43 -5.80
CA ASN A 27 13.52 7.01 -6.93
C ASN A 27 12.58 6.59 -8.07
N ASP A 28 12.30 7.51 -8.99
CA ASP A 28 11.34 7.31 -10.08
C ASP A 28 11.68 6.16 -11.05
N ASP A 29 12.87 5.55 -10.95
CA ASP A 29 13.22 4.34 -11.71
C ASP A 29 12.42 3.11 -11.25
N PHE A 30 11.98 3.07 -9.99
CA PHE A 30 11.28 1.92 -9.41
C PHE A 30 10.27 2.25 -8.30
N ASP A 31 10.43 3.36 -7.58
CA ASP A 31 9.51 3.79 -6.54
C ASP A 31 8.28 4.45 -7.13
N TYR A 32 7.13 4.23 -6.49
CA TYR A 32 5.87 4.83 -6.87
C TYR A 32 4.97 5.08 -5.67
N VAL A 33 4.13 6.11 -5.77
CA VAL A 33 3.15 6.45 -4.74
C VAL A 33 1.77 6.00 -5.16
N MET A 34 1.15 5.19 -4.29
CA MET A 34 -0.26 4.86 -4.36
C MET A 34 -1.00 5.60 -3.26
N HIS A 35 -2.02 6.38 -3.63
CA HIS A 35 -2.78 7.16 -2.66
C HIS A 35 -4.28 7.11 -2.91
N ALA A 36 -5.04 6.96 -1.82
CA ALA A 36 -6.50 6.94 -1.77
C ALA A 36 -6.96 7.47 -0.41
N THR A 37 -8.25 7.75 -0.24
CA THR A 37 -8.79 8.11 1.08
C THR A 37 -8.89 6.88 1.97
N THR A 38 -8.88 7.06 3.31
CA THR A 38 -9.05 5.96 4.29
C THR A 38 -10.28 5.10 3.98
N GLU A 39 -11.42 5.71 3.64
CA GLU A 39 -12.64 4.99 3.24
C GLU A 39 -12.38 4.03 2.07
N ARG A 40 -11.60 4.45 1.06
CA ARG A 40 -11.30 3.61 -0.11
C ARG A 40 -10.32 2.49 0.22
N TRP A 41 -9.36 2.75 1.10
CA TRP A 41 -8.46 1.70 1.62
C TRP A 41 -9.23 0.62 2.36
N LEU A 42 -10.18 1.02 3.22
CA LEU A 42 -11.04 0.10 3.95
C LEU A 42 -11.93 -0.74 3.02
N GLN A 43 -12.56 -0.12 2.02
CA GLN A 43 -13.37 -0.85 1.04
C GLN A 43 -12.54 -1.87 0.24
N MET A 44 -11.32 -1.51 -0.17
CA MET A 44 -10.43 -2.44 -0.85
C MET A 44 -9.95 -3.57 0.07
N GLY A 45 -9.62 -3.25 1.33
CA GLY A 45 -9.20 -4.25 2.32
C GLY A 45 -10.32 -5.21 2.71
N ALA A 46 -11.57 -4.74 2.74
CA ALA A 46 -12.75 -5.57 2.95
C ALA A 46 -13.09 -6.46 1.73
N GLY A 47 -12.47 -6.22 0.57
CA GLY A 47 -12.72 -6.95 -0.67
C GLY A 47 -13.95 -6.48 -1.45
N ASP A 48 -14.53 -5.31 -1.14
CA ASP A 48 -15.66 -4.75 -1.90
C ASP A 48 -15.33 -4.53 -3.38
N TYR A 49 -14.06 -4.16 -3.64
CA TYR A 49 -13.46 -4.09 -4.96
C TYR A 49 -11.92 -4.08 -4.86
N GLY A 50 -11.23 -4.64 -5.86
CA GLY A 50 -9.78 -4.63 -5.92
C GLY A 50 -9.16 -3.30 -6.38
N PRO A 51 -7.84 -3.12 -6.21
CA PRO A 51 -7.12 -1.89 -6.56
C PRO A 51 -7.20 -1.55 -8.05
N MET A 52 -7.30 -2.56 -8.93
CA MET A 52 -7.52 -2.37 -10.36
C MET A 52 -8.82 -1.62 -10.67
N ARG A 53 -9.93 -2.03 -10.04
CA ARG A 53 -11.23 -1.39 -10.17
C ARG A 53 -11.22 -0.01 -9.52
N ALA A 54 -10.50 0.14 -8.40
CA ALA A 54 -10.31 1.43 -7.74
C ALA A 54 -9.59 2.44 -8.66
N MET A 55 -8.54 2.03 -9.36
CA MET A 55 -7.83 2.88 -10.33
C MET A 55 -8.72 3.26 -11.51
N MET A 56 -9.49 2.32 -12.06
CA MET A 56 -10.40 2.58 -13.18
C MET A 56 -11.43 3.67 -12.85
N PHE A 57 -11.89 3.75 -11.59
CA PHE A 57 -12.81 4.78 -11.12
C PHE A 57 -12.14 6.02 -10.53
N GLY A 58 -10.80 6.12 -10.59
CA GLY A 58 -10.05 7.23 -10.01
C GLY A 58 -10.10 7.30 -8.47
N ARG A 59 -10.46 6.19 -7.81
CA ARG A 59 -10.53 6.04 -6.34
C ARG A 59 -9.17 5.72 -5.73
N LEU A 60 -8.30 5.07 -6.51
CA LEU A 60 -6.90 4.86 -6.22
C LEU A 60 -6.09 5.64 -7.25
N LYS A 61 -5.22 6.53 -6.78
CA LYS A 61 -4.35 7.36 -7.60
C LYS A 61 -2.91 6.88 -7.50
N PHE A 62 -2.16 7.25 -8.52
CA PHE A 62 -0.86 6.68 -8.78
C PHE A 62 0.09 7.73 -9.37
N ASP A 63 1.27 7.89 -8.75
CA ASP A 63 2.36 8.73 -9.22
C ASP A 63 3.63 7.87 -9.38
N GLY A 64 4.39 8.05 -10.49
CA GLY A 64 5.60 7.28 -10.79
C GLY A 64 5.45 6.26 -11.95
N PRO A 65 6.32 5.24 -12.03
CA PRO A 65 6.37 4.25 -13.12
C PRO A 65 5.19 3.27 -13.07
N LYS A 66 4.08 3.64 -13.73
CA LYS A 66 2.84 2.84 -13.79
C LYS A 66 3.05 1.38 -14.18
N TRP A 67 3.97 1.12 -15.11
CA TRP A 67 4.24 -0.24 -15.58
C TRP A 67 4.76 -1.15 -14.46
N GLU A 68 5.62 -0.62 -13.60
CA GLU A 68 6.20 -1.40 -12.49
C GLU A 68 5.14 -1.72 -11.43
N ALA A 69 4.30 -0.75 -11.08
CA ALA A 69 3.20 -1.01 -10.17
C ALA A 69 2.18 -2.00 -10.69
N MET A 70 1.88 -1.97 -11.99
CA MET A 70 0.96 -2.90 -12.60
C MET A 70 1.43 -4.35 -12.50
N LYS A 71 2.74 -4.62 -12.55
CA LYS A 71 3.29 -5.97 -12.32
C LYS A 71 3.09 -6.45 -10.88
N ASN A 72 3.07 -5.52 -9.93
CA ASN A 72 2.97 -5.80 -8.50
C ASN A 72 1.52 -5.73 -7.97
N MET A 73 0.54 -5.46 -8.84
CA MET A 73 -0.85 -5.20 -8.44
C MET A 73 -1.55 -6.41 -7.83
N GLY A 74 -1.29 -7.62 -8.34
CA GLY A 74 -1.85 -8.86 -7.79
C GLY A 74 -1.39 -9.14 -6.35
N PRO A 75 -0.06 -9.16 -6.07
CA PRO A 75 0.45 -9.22 -4.70
C PRO A 75 -0.07 -8.09 -3.80
N PHE A 76 -0.21 -6.87 -4.33
CA PHE A 76 -0.75 -5.74 -3.59
C PHE A 76 -2.22 -5.94 -3.20
N GLU A 77 -3.06 -6.49 -4.09
CA GLU A 77 -4.44 -6.84 -3.76
C GLU A 77 -4.52 -7.85 -2.62
N ASN A 78 -3.69 -8.91 -2.64
CA ASN A 78 -3.64 -9.88 -1.55
C ASN A 78 -3.18 -9.25 -0.22
N PHE A 79 -2.23 -8.31 -0.27
CA PHE A 79 -1.82 -7.55 0.90
C PHE A 79 -2.98 -6.73 1.48
N LEU A 80 -3.76 -6.03 0.65
CA LEU A 80 -4.92 -5.26 1.11
C LEU A 80 -5.94 -6.14 1.81
N LEU A 81 -6.25 -7.32 1.25
CA LEU A 81 -7.17 -8.28 1.85
C LEU A 81 -6.68 -8.78 3.22
N LEU A 82 -5.37 -9.03 3.37
CA LEU A 82 -4.78 -9.40 4.65
C LEU A 82 -4.93 -8.27 5.68
N VAL A 83 -4.67 -7.02 5.29
CA VAL A 83 -4.84 -5.86 6.17
C VAL A 83 -6.29 -5.72 6.62
N GLY A 84 -7.26 -5.90 5.72
CA GLY A 84 -8.68 -5.84 6.06
C GLY A 84 -9.18 -7.02 6.89
N ALA A 85 -8.49 -8.16 6.88
CA ALA A 85 -8.84 -9.33 7.68
C ALA A 85 -8.36 -9.23 9.14
N VAL A 86 -7.39 -8.36 9.44
CA VAL A 86 -6.87 -8.15 10.79
C VAL A 86 -7.61 -6.99 11.45
N GLU A 87 -8.14 -7.22 12.66
CA GLU A 87 -8.77 -6.16 13.45
C GLU A 87 -7.82 -4.97 13.61
N SER A 88 -8.27 -3.80 13.18
CA SER A 88 -7.51 -2.56 13.24
C SER A 88 -8.46 -1.37 13.45
N ASP A 89 -7.97 -0.34 14.13
CA ASP A 89 -8.68 0.93 14.29
C ASP A 89 -8.11 1.96 13.31
N ALA A 90 -8.84 2.18 12.21
CA ALA A 90 -8.44 3.16 11.19
C ALA A 90 -8.67 4.63 11.60
N SER A 91 -9.27 4.89 12.77
CA SER A 91 -9.44 6.24 13.33
C SER A 91 -8.22 6.72 14.12
N ALA A 92 -7.29 5.81 14.44
CA ALA A 92 -6.04 6.10 15.13
C ALA A 92 -4.85 5.79 14.22
N CYS A 93 -3.91 6.73 14.09
CA CYS A 93 -2.59 6.48 13.50
C CYS A 93 -1.56 6.43 14.63
N PRO A 94 -0.65 5.44 14.64
CA PRO A 94 0.53 5.45 15.53
C PRO A 94 1.38 6.70 15.37
#